data_AF-A0A1H7NBC0-F1
#
_entry.id   AF-A0A1H7NBC0-F1
#
_cell.length_a   1.000
_cell.length_b   1.000
_cell.length_c   1.000
_cell.angle_alpha   90.00
_cell.angle_beta   90.00
_cell.angle_gamma   90.00
#
_symmetry.space_group_name_H-M   'P 1'
#
loop_
_entity.id
_entity.type
_entity.pdbx_description
1 polymer ?
#
loop_
_entity_poly.entity_id
_entity_poly.type
_entity_poly.pdbx_seq_one_letter_code
_entity_poly.pdbx_strand_id
1 'polypeptide(L)'
;MKNINLSLLVFLLACTLAYSQKRVLSRDITVTSSEELRLLNTFKEYQVVEIDLAKFSEDVTPLKETRILWDIGKSNNLDIQLYPHDIRSPSFKAAMVMEKGITNVEINKTVTYKGYLTNTGNKVRLTITDNFIYGSIQTDEGLLMIDQLKYVLKDKSIPSNKLVIYNNNNVKEGNLVCGTPDTEIEGRSAQEGVIAYSSSAGCNIVEVNVDCDTEYWNDYNDASFTRMLAEFNMIQDVYEDE
;
A
#
# COMPACT_ATOMS: atom_id res chain seq x y z
N MET A 1 34.45 -36.93 31.44
CA MET A 1 33.69 -35.75 30.97
C MET A 1 33.45 -35.94 29.47
N LYS A 2 32.18 -36.11 29.07
CA LYS A 2 31.81 -36.46 27.69
C LYS A 2 32.08 -35.27 26.77
N ASN A 3 32.87 -35.48 25.72
CA ASN A 3 33.04 -34.54 24.62
C ASN A 3 31.69 -34.36 23.94
N ILE A 4 30.94 -33.34 24.35
CA ILE A 4 29.74 -32.90 23.63
C ILE A 4 30.24 -32.39 22.28
N ASN A 5 29.84 -33.11 21.23
CA ASN A 5 30.23 -32.89 19.84
C ASN A 5 30.00 -31.42 19.45
N LEU A 6 31.09 -30.68 19.22
CA LEU A 6 31.10 -29.34 18.64
C LEU A 6 30.28 -29.27 17.33
N SER A 7 30.22 -30.38 16.60
CA SER A 7 29.43 -30.56 15.38
C SER A 7 27.91 -30.41 15.60
N LEU A 8 27.39 -30.75 16.79
CA LEU A 8 25.97 -30.60 17.10
C LEU A 8 25.58 -29.13 17.34
N LEU A 9 26.52 -28.33 17.87
CA LEU A 9 26.32 -26.90 18.12
C LEU A 9 26.32 -26.09 16.81
N VAL A 10 27.18 -26.46 15.85
CA VAL A 10 27.24 -25.82 14.53
C VAL A 10 25.98 -26.11 13.70
N PHE A 11 25.40 -27.31 13.81
CA PHE A 11 24.16 -27.67 13.12
C PHE A 11 22.94 -26.91 13.70
N LEU A 12 22.92 -26.67 15.02
CA LEU A 12 21.87 -25.90 15.68
C LEU A 12 21.91 -24.39 15.33
N LEU A 13 23.09 -23.82 15.08
CA LEU A 13 23.21 -22.43 14.61
C LEU A 13 22.87 -22.24 13.12
N ALA A 14 23.05 -23.27 12.29
CA ALA A 14 22.74 -23.17 10.86
C ALA A 14 21.23 -23.12 10.58
N CYS A 15 20.39 -23.73 11.43
CA CYS A 15 18.94 -23.71 11.27
C CYS A 15 18.29 -22.35 11.58
N THR A 16 18.94 -21.46 12.34
CA THR A 16 18.39 -20.13 12.68
C THR A 16 18.58 -19.09 11.57
N LEU A 17 19.28 -19.43 10.48
CA LEU A 17 19.45 -18.57 9.31
C LEU A 17 18.43 -18.88 8.19
N ALA A 18 17.44 -19.72 8.44
CA ALA A 18 16.24 -19.77 7.61
C ALA A 18 15.50 -18.43 7.76
N TYR A 19 15.89 -17.46 6.94
CA TYR A 19 15.17 -16.21 6.75
C TYR A 19 13.68 -16.52 6.70
N SER A 20 12.92 -15.88 7.59
CA SER A 20 11.48 -16.08 7.76
C SER A 20 10.73 -15.60 6.51
N GLN A 21 10.83 -16.38 5.44
CA GLN A 21 10.04 -16.22 4.23
C GLN A 21 8.59 -16.53 4.60
N LYS A 22 7.71 -15.56 4.37
CA LYS A 22 6.27 -15.73 4.53
C LYS A 22 5.66 -15.92 3.16
N ARG A 23 4.66 -16.80 3.08
CA ARG A 23 3.96 -17.07 1.83
C ARG A 23 2.53 -16.57 1.96
N VAL A 24 2.15 -15.70 1.03
CA VAL A 24 0.82 -15.11 0.94
C VAL A 24 0.16 -15.71 -0.29
N LEU A 25 -1.01 -16.33 -0.09
CA LEU A 25 -1.78 -16.94 -1.15
C LEU A 25 -3.00 -16.08 -1.46
N SER A 26 -3.21 -15.77 -2.73
CA SER A 26 -4.43 -15.14 -3.21
C SER A 26 -5.07 -16.04 -4.26
N ARG A 27 -6.31 -16.45 -4.04
CA ARG A 27 -7.03 -17.34 -4.96
C ARG A 27 -7.85 -16.54 -5.97
N ASP A 28 -7.84 -16.97 -7.22
CA ASP A 28 -8.76 -16.46 -8.22
C ASP A 28 -10.20 -16.68 -7.78
N ILE A 29 -11.03 -15.64 -7.93
CA ILE A 29 -12.47 -15.71 -7.68
C ILE A 29 -13.24 -15.18 -8.88
N THR A 30 -14.46 -15.70 -9.06
CA THR A 30 -15.43 -15.14 -10.00
C THR A 30 -16.25 -14.08 -9.31
N VAL A 31 -16.54 -12.99 -10.02
CA VAL A 31 -17.52 -11.99 -9.61
C VAL A 31 -18.88 -12.26 -10.26
N THR A 32 -19.92 -11.59 -9.79
CA THR A 32 -21.24 -11.63 -10.42
C THR A 32 -21.21 -10.96 -11.80
N SER A 33 -22.18 -11.27 -12.67
CA SER A 33 -22.25 -10.65 -14.00
C SER A 33 -22.38 -9.12 -13.95
N SER A 34 -23.03 -8.58 -12.91
CA SER A 34 -23.15 -7.14 -12.71
C SER A 34 -21.82 -6.49 -12.35
N GLU A 35 -21.07 -7.09 -11.41
CA GLU A 35 -19.72 -6.63 -11.05
C GLU A 35 -18.76 -6.73 -12.24
N GLU A 36 -18.81 -7.84 -12.99
CA GLU A 36 -18.01 -8.07 -14.19
C GLU A 36 -18.22 -6.96 -15.24
N LEU A 37 -19.48 -6.60 -15.54
CA LEU A 37 -19.77 -5.52 -16.48
C LEU A 37 -19.19 -4.17 -16.04
N ARG A 38 -19.18 -3.89 -14.74
CA ARG A 38 -18.62 -2.65 -14.19
C ARG A 38 -17.10 -2.64 -14.24
N LEU A 39 -16.46 -3.77 -13.96
CA LEU A 39 -15.00 -3.94 -14.10
C LEU A 39 -14.58 -3.82 -15.56
N LEU A 40 -15.31 -4.45 -16.49
CA LEU A 40 -15.06 -4.33 -17.94
C LEU A 40 -15.27 -2.91 -18.47
N ASN A 41 -16.07 -2.06 -17.81
CA ASN A 41 -16.15 -0.64 -18.16
C ASN A 41 -14.94 0.16 -17.70
N THR A 42 -14.21 -0.35 -16.70
CA THR A 42 -13.07 0.34 -16.06
C THR A 42 -11.74 -0.14 -16.62
N PHE A 43 -11.60 -1.44 -16.87
CA PHE A 43 -10.34 -2.10 -17.20
C PHE A 43 -10.43 -2.84 -18.54
N LYS A 44 -9.30 -2.92 -19.25
CA LYS A 44 -9.09 -3.78 -20.42
C LYS A 44 -8.81 -5.22 -19.98
N GLU A 45 -7.96 -5.36 -18.96
CA GLU A 45 -7.58 -6.64 -18.35
C GLU A 45 -7.39 -6.41 -16.85
N TYR A 46 -7.82 -7.39 -16.05
CA TYR A 46 -7.73 -7.38 -14.61
C TYR A 46 -7.83 -8.81 -14.07
N GLN A 47 -7.47 -8.99 -12.81
CA GLN A 47 -7.63 -10.21 -12.06
C GLN A 47 -8.36 -9.91 -10.76
N VAL A 48 -9.36 -10.71 -10.40
CA VAL A 48 -10.03 -10.62 -9.10
C VAL A 48 -9.60 -11.79 -8.24
N VAL A 49 -9.06 -11.47 -7.07
CA VAL A 49 -8.54 -12.47 -6.14
C VAL A 49 -9.10 -12.28 -4.74
N GLU A 50 -9.07 -13.35 -3.96
CA GLU A 50 -9.35 -13.31 -2.52
C GLU A 50 -8.10 -13.70 -1.73
N ILE A 51 -7.79 -12.93 -0.69
CA ILE A 51 -6.59 -13.04 0.13
C ILE A 51 -6.95 -13.17 1.62
N ASP A 52 -6.03 -13.65 2.46
CA ASP A 52 -6.14 -13.51 3.91
C ASP A 52 -5.39 -12.23 4.36
N LEU A 53 -6.11 -11.11 4.45
CA LEU A 53 -5.52 -9.81 4.84
C LEU A 53 -5.02 -9.79 6.29
N ALA A 54 -5.75 -10.43 7.20
CA ALA A 54 -5.35 -10.50 8.60
C ALA A 54 -4.01 -11.23 8.73
N LYS A 55 -3.87 -12.37 8.03
CA LYS A 55 -2.61 -13.11 7.98
C LYS A 55 -1.51 -12.32 7.29
N PHE A 56 -1.79 -11.65 6.17
CA PHE A 56 -0.80 -10.83 5.48
C PHE A 56 -0.30 -9.71 6.40
N SER A 57 -1.21 -8.97 7.06
CA SER A 57 -0.83 -7.91 8.00
C SER A 57 -0.08 -8.42 9.23
N GLU A 58 -0.31 -9.65 9.66
CA GLU A 58 0.46 -10.29 10.74
C GLU A 58 1.88 -10.64 10.27
N ASP A 59 2.01 -11.12 9.02
CA ASP A 59 3.26 -11.56 8.44
C ASP A 59 4.19 -10.40 8.05
N VAL A 60 3.64 -9.25 7.64
CA VAL A 60 4.39 -7.99 7.52
C VAL A 60 4.44 -7.29 8.88
N THR A 61 5.52 -7.48 9.63
CA THR A 61 5.68 -6.84 10.94
C THR A 61 6.11 -5.37 10.77
N PRO A 62 5.55 -4.41 11.53
CA PRO A 62 6.00 -3.00 11.50
C PRO A 62 7.44 -2.78 11.98
N LEU A 63 8.13 -3.82 12.46
CA LEU A 63 9.40 -3.69 13.16
C LEU A 63 10.59 -4.25 12.38
N LYS A 64 10.34 -5.06 11.35
CA LYS A 64 11.41 -5.77 10.64
C LYS A 64 11.09 -5.92 9.17
N GLU A 65 12.17 -6.00 8.41
CA GLU A 65 12.15 -6.42 7.03
C GLU A 65 11.59 -7.85 6.91
N THR A 66 10.68 -8.07 5.95
CA THR A 66 10.05 -9.37 5.70
C THR A 66 10.14 -9.71 4.21
N ARG A 67 10.62 -10.92 3.91
CA ARG A 67 10.53 -11.50 2.57
C ARG A 67 9.19 -12.20 2.40
N ILE A 68 8.41 -11.77 1.42
CA ILE A 68 7.09 -12.29 1.07
C ILE A 68 7.16 -13.00 -0.28
N LEU A 69 6.75 -14.26 -0.33
CA LEU A 69 6.33 -14.91 -1.57
C LEU A 69 4.83 -14.73 -1.72
N TRP A 70 4.41 -13.86 -2.62
CA TRP A 70 3.00 -13.63 -2.90
C TRP A 70 2.60 -14.34 -4.19
N ASP A 71 1.81 -15.40 -4.05
CA ASP A 71 1.21 -16.08 -5.19
C ASP A 71 -0.18 -15.49 -5.45
N ILE A 72 -0.32 -14.83 -6.60
CA ILE A 72 -1.54 -14.17 -7.07
C ILE A 72 -2.19 -15.05 -8.14
N GLY A 73 -3.26 -15.74 -7.75
CA GLY A 73 -3.95 -16.70 -8.59
C GLY A 73 -3.03 -17.88 -8.94
N LYS A 74 -3.02 -18.27 -10.22
CA LYS A 74 -2.26 -19.45 -10.69
C LYS A 74 -0.93 -19.14 -11.36
N SER A 75 -0.67 -17.89 -11.75
CA SER A 75 0.43 -17.57 -12.68
C SER A 75 1.41 -16.50 -12.19
N ASN A 76 1.03 -15.68 -11.20
CA ASN A 76 1.83 -14.54 -10.79
C ASN A 76 2.45 -14.81 -9.42
N ASN A 77 3.75 -15.11 -9.39
CA ASN A 77 4.48 -15.34 -8.14
C ASN A 77 5.47 -14.19 -7.95
N LEU A 78 5.24 -13.37 -6.92
CA LEU A 78 6.06 -12.21 -6.61
C LEU A 78 6.91 -12.53 -5.39
N ASP A 79 8.23 -12.45 -5.54
CA ASP A 79 9.17 -12.55 -4.43
C ASP A 79 9.59 -11.14 -4.02
N ILE A 80 9.05 -10.68 -2.90
CA ILE A 80 9.07 -9.29 -2.47
C ILE A 80 9.86 -9.18 -1.18
N GLN A 81 10.80 -8.24 -1.14
CA GLN A 81 11.41 -7.79 0.09
C GLN A 81 10.72 -6.51 0.56
N LEU A 82 10.00 -6.57 1.68
CA LEU A 82 9.28 -5.42 2.25
C LEU A 82 9.92 -4.95 3.54
N TYR A 83 9.88 -3.65 3.77
CA TYR A 83 10.25 -3.03 5.03
C TYR A 83 9.22 -1.97 5.45
N PRO A 84 8.97 -1.83 6.76
CA PRO A 84 8.12 -0.77 7.31
C PRO A 84 8.67 0.59 6.91
N HIS A 85 7.78 1.48 6.47
CA HIS A 85 8.15 2.81 6.03
C HIS A 85 7.13 3.82 6.54
N ASP A 86 7.39 4.37 7.73
CA ASP A 86 6.47 5.33 8.33
C ASP A 86 6.63 6.71 7.67
N ILE A 87 5.63 7.11 6.91
CA ILE A 87 5.62 8.37 6.17
C ILE A 87 5.21 9.57 7.03
N ARG A 88 4.86 9.33 8.31
CA ARG A 88 4.35 10.35 9.21
C ARG A 88 5.49 11.02 9.95
N SER A 89 5.38 12.34 10.13
CA SER A 89 6.32 13.09 10.96
C SER A 89 6.16 12.73 12.44
N PRO A 90 7.19 12.96 13.28
CA PRO A 90 7.05 12.86 14.75
C PRO A 90 5.96 13.77 15.34
N SER A 91 5.60 14.83 14.62
CA SER A 91 4.56 15.80 14.97
C SER A 91 3.16 15.45 14.41
N PHE A 92 3.01 14.29 13.76
CA PHE A 92 1.77 13.88 13.10
C PHE A 92 0.56 13.93 14.03
N LYS A 93 -0.55 14.46 13.52
CA LYS A 93 -1.83 14.53 14.21
C LYS A 93 -2.94 14.10 13.25
N ALA A 94 -3.85 13.28 13.75
CA ALA A 94 -5.10 12.96 13.09
C ALA A 94 -6.26 13.39 13.97
N ALA A 95 -7.33 13.88 13.36
CA ALA A 95 -8.54 14.27 14.07
C ALA A 95 -9.77 14.03 13.20
N MET A 96 -10.90 13.79 13.85
CA MET A 96 -12.20 13.57 13.21
C MET A 96 -13.22 14.56 13.76
N VAL A 97 -14.05 15.09 12.87
CA VAL A 97 -15.21 15.91 13.25
C VAL A 97 -16.35 14.98 13.65
N MET A 98 -16.73 15.01 14.93
CA MET A 98 -17.89 14.28 15.46
C MET A 98 -18.97 15.27 15.90
N GLU A 99 -20.17 14.78 16.26
CA GLU A 99 -21.29 15.62 16.72
C GLU A 99 -20.91 16.55 17.90
N LYS A 100 -19.99 16.10 18.77
CA LYS A 100 -19.50 16.86 19.94
C LYS A 100 -18.30 17.77 19.64
N GLY A 101 -17.90 17.89 18.37
CA GLY A 101 -16.74 18.66 17.92
C GLY A 101 -15.58 17.79 17.43
N ILE A 102 -14.40 18.40 17.32
CA ILE A 102 -13.18 17.75 16.83
C ILE A 102 -12.60 16.84 17.92
N THR A 103 -12.32 15.59 17.57
CA THR A 103 -11.67 14.61 18.46
C THR A 103 -10.40 14.08 17.81
N ASN A 104 -9.31 14.08 18.57
CA ASN A 104 -8.05 13.51 18.10
C ASN A 104 -8.14 11.99 17.99
N VAL A 105 -7.56 11.45 16.93
CA VAL A 105 -7.49 10.01 16.65
C VAL A 105 -6.03 9.59 16.75
N GLU A 106 -5.76 8.57 17.54
CA GLU A 106 -4.43 7.96 17.61
C GLU A 106 -4.27 6.96 16.48
N ILE A 107 -3.18 7.09 15.71
CA ILE A 107 -2.78 6.13 14.69
C ILE A 107 -1.41 5.61 15.11
N ASN A 108 -1.34 4.45 15.75
CA ASN A 108 -0.13 4.03 16.45
C ASN A 108 0.69 2.97 15.70
N LYS A 109 0.14 2.42 14.64
CA LYS A 109 0.78 1.35 13.86
C LYS A 109 1.28 1.91 12.53
N THR A 110 2.53 1.64 12.19
CA THR A 110 3.03 1.82 10.83
C THR A 110 2.37 0.77 9.94
N VAL A 111 1.62 1.23 8.94
CA VAL A 111 0.86 0.40 8.01
C VAL A 111 1.35 0.53 6.58
N THR A 112 2.24 1.47 6.33
CA THR A 112 2.88 1.75 5.05
C THR A 112 4.21 1.00 4.98
N TYR A 113 4.45 0.39 3.82
CA TYR A 113 5.62 -0.42 3.52
C TYR A 113 6.17 0.01 2.17
N LYS A 114 7.49 -0.06 2.06
CA LYS A 114 8.19 0.03 0.79
C LYS A 114 9.16 -1.14 0.65
N GLY A 115 9.62 -1.39 -0.56
CA GLY A 115 10.28 -2.65 -0.85
C GLY A 115 10.75 -2.76 -2.29
N TYR A 116 11.18 -3.96 -2.63
CA TYR A 116 11.57 -4.31 -3.99
C TYR A 116 11.31 -5.78 -4.31
N LEU A 117 11.16 -6.10 -5.58
CA LEU A 117 11.17 -7.47 -6.09
C LEU A 117 12.60 -8.03 -6.02
N THR A 118 12.80 -9.18 -5.39
CA THR A 118 14.14 -9.73 -5.12
C THR A 118 14.90 -10.12 -6.40
N ASN A 119 14.18 -10.43 -7.47
CA ASN A 119 14.72 -10.89 -8.74
C ASN A 119 15.11 -9.74 -9.68
N THR A 120 14.43 -8.60 -9.63
CA THR A 120 14.67 -7.46 -10.55
C THR A 120 15.16 -6.21 -9.84
N GLY A 121 14.92 -6.06 -8.53
CA GLY A 121 15.14 -4.82 -7.80
C GLY A 121 14.04 -3.77 -8.03
N ASN A 122 13.00 -4.07 -8.80
CA ASN A 122 11.91 -3.15 -9.09
C ASN A 122 11.12 -2.80 -7.81
N LYS A 123 10.62 -1.58 -7.72
CA LYS A 123 10.03 -1.04 -6.49
C LYS A 123 8.68 -1.65 -6.13
N VAL A 124 8.42 -1.69 -4.84
CA VAL A 124 7.13 -2.09 -4.26
C VAL A 124 6.71 -1.08 -3.21
N ARG A 125 5.45 -0.65 -3.28
CA ARG A 125 4.79 0.20 -2.27
C ARG A 125 3.49 -0.45 -1.88
N LEU A 126 3.31 -0.76 -0.61
CA LEU A 126 2.09 -1.38 -0.11
C LEU A 126 1.68 -0.72 1.20
N THR A 127 0.38 -0.55 1.39
CA THR A 127 -0.22 -0.19 2.67
C THR A 127 -1.11 -1.35 3.09
N ILE A 128 -0.82 -1.95 4.25
CA ILE A 128 -1.42 -3.22 4.66
C ILE A 128 -1.91 -3.13 6.10
N THR A 129 -3.19 -3.42 6.30
CA THR A 129 -3.83 -3.67 7.60
C THR A 129 -4.57 -5.00 7.57
N ASP A 130 -5.20 -5.38 8.69
CA ASP A 130 -6.03 -6.58 8.78
C ASP A 130 -7.26 -6.56 7.86
N ASN A 131 -7.68 -5.37 7.41
CA ASN A 131 -8.89 -5.17 6.61
C ASN A 131 -8.69 -4.25 5.39
N PHE A 132 -7.46 -3.83 5.11
CA PHE A 132 -7.13 -2.91 4.02
C PHE A 132 -5.82 -3.33 3.33
N ILE A 133 -5.81 -3.24 2.01
CA ILE A 133 -4.59 -3.27 1.21
C ILE A 133 -4.72 -2.31 0.03
N TYR A 134 -3.67 -1.54 -0.22
CA TYR A 134 -3.54 -0.71 -1.42
C TYR A 134 -2.08 -0.52 -1.77
N GLY A 135 -1.76 -0.42 -3.05
CA GLY A 135 -0.45 0.01 -3.50
C GLY A 135 -0.09 -0.49 -4.89
N SER A 136 1.20 -0.53 -5.17
CA SER A 136 1.72 -0.91 -6.47
C SER A 136 3.00 -1.72 -6.40
N ILE A 137 3.24 -2.46 -7.46
CA ILE A 137 4.45 -3.24 -7.70
C ILE A 137 4.93 -2.90 -9.12
N GLN A 138 6.14 -2.37 -9.23
CA GLN A 138 6.77 -2.15 -10.51
C GLN A 138 7.24 -3.50 -11.07
N THR A 139 6.80 -3.82 -12.28
CA THR A 139 7.22 -5.02 -13.02
C THR A 139 7.79 -4.61 -14.37
N ASP A 140 8.37 -5.56 -15.10
CA ASP A 140 8.89 -5.31 -16.44
C ASP A 140 7.77 -5.00 -17.45
N GLU A 141 6.52 -5.34 -17.12
CA GLU A 141 5.32 -5.08 -17.91
C GLU A 141 4.63 -3.75 -17.55
N GLY A 142 5.12 -3.05 -16.51
CA GLY A 142 4.59 -1.76 -16.05
C GLY A 142 4.24 -1.75 -14.57
N LEU A 143 3.31 -0.88 -14.19
CA LEU A 143 2.92 -0.70 -12.79
C LEU A 143 1.71 -1.57 -12.47
N LEU A 144 1.92 -2.64 -11.70
CA LEU A 144 0.86 -3.51 -11.21
C LEU A 144 0.22 -2.86 -9.98
N MET A 145 -1.06 -2.49 -10.10
CA MET A 145 -1.86 -1.89 -9.04
C MET A 145 -2.63 -2.94 -8.26
N ILE A 146 -2.76 -2.72 -6.96
CA ILE A 146 -3.54 -3.54 -6.03
C ILE A 146 -4.57 -2.63 -5.35
N ASP A 147 -5.85 -2.92 -5.54
CA ASP A 147 -6.94 -2.22 -4.86
C ASP A 147 -7.99 -3.20 -4.33
N GLN A 148 -8.77 -2.76 -3.34
CA GLN A 148 -9.89 -3.55 -2.83
C GLN A 148 -11.09 -3.41 -3.76
N LEU A 149 -11.69 -4.55 -4.11
CA LEU A 149 -12.81 -4.61 -5.06
C LEU A 149 -13.99 -3.72 -4.63
N LYS A 150 -14.25 -3.65 -3.32
CA LYS A 150 -15.31 -2.82 -2.74
C LYS A 150 -15.18 -1.32 -3.06
N TYR A 151 -13.96 -0.80 -3.17
CA TYR A 151 -13.72 0.62 -3.47
C TYR A 151 -13.82 0.89 -4.97
N VAL A 152 -13.23 0.01 -5.78
CA VAL A 152 -13.34 0.10 -7.24
C VAL A 152 -14.80 0.00 -7.70
N LEU A 153 -15.59 -0.86 -7.07
CA LEU A 153 -17.02 -1.01 -7.35
C LEU A 153 -17.91 -0.15 -6.45
N LYS A 154 -17.38 0.75 -5.62
CA LYS A 154 -18.17 1.58 -4.68
C LYS A 154 -19.31 0.81 -3.99
N ASP A 155 -19.03 -0.44 -3.58
CA ASP A 155 -20.01 -1.36 -3.01
C ASP A 155 -19.47 -1.91 -1.69
N LYS A 156 -19.98 -1.33 -0.59
CA LYS A 156 -19.57 -1.66 0.77
C LYS A 156 -20.01 -3.04 1.24
N SER A 157 -20.91 -3.71 0.51
CA SER A 157 -21.31 -5.08 0.84
C SER A 157 -20.23 -6.09 0.47
N ILE A 158 -19.30 -5.72 -0.40
CA ILE A 158 -18.17 -6.55 -0.82
C ILE A 158 -17.14 -6.63 0.33
N PRO A 159 -16.74 -7.85 0.74
CA PRO A 159 -15.72 -8.04 1.76
C PRO A 159 -14.37 -7.40 1.41
N SER A 160 -13.70 -6.83 2.41
CA SER A 160 -12.35 -6.23 2.28
C SER A 160 -11.31 -7.17 1.67
N ASN A 161 -11.45 -8.47 1.85
CA ASN A 161 -10.44 -9.44 1.43
C ASN A 161 -10.50 -9.80 -0.07
N LYS A 162 -11.41 -9.16 -0.83
CA LYS A 162 -11.48 -9.28 -2.30
C LYS A 162 -10.75 -8.11 -2.96
N LEU A 163 -9.81 -8.43 -3.83
CA LEU A 163 -8.95 -7.47 -4.51
C LEU A 163 -9.18 -7.48 -6.00
N VAL A 164 -8.94 -6.34 -6.64
CA VAL A 164 -8.71 -6.25 -8.08
C VAL A 164 -7.26 -5.87 -8.31
N ILE A 165 -6.60 -6.64 -9.17
CA ILE A 165 -5.20 -6.49 -9.52
C ILE A 165 -5.14 -6.23 -11.02
N TYR A 166 -4.47 -5.16 -11.43
CA TYR A 166 -4.45 -4.71 -12.82
C TYR A 166 -3.17 -3.94 -13.11
N ASN A 167 -2.69 -3.99 -14.35
CA ASN A 167 -1.65 -3.09 -14.79
C ASN A 167 -2.26 -1.70 -15.02
N ASN A 168 -1.58 -0.63 -14.60
CA ASN A 168 -2.07 0.73 -14.77
C ASN A 168 -2.39 1.08 -16.24
N ASN A 169 -1.65 0.52 -17.21
CA ASN A 169 -1.89 0.71 -18.65
C ASN A 169 -3.21 0.07 -19.15
N ASN A 170 -3.81 -0.80 -18.33
CA ASN A 170 -5.07 -1.46 -18.61
C ASN A 170 -6.29 -0.71 -18.08
N VAL A 171 -6.09 0.43 -17.41
CA VAL A 171 -7.20 1.34 -17.07
C VAL A 171 -7.71 2.01 -18.35
N LYS A 172 -9.03 2.03 -18.54
CA LYS A 172 -9.68 2.73 -19.66
C LYS A 172 -9.75 4.23 -19.37
N GLU A 173 -9.49 5.03 -20.40
CA GLU A 173 -9.52 6.49 -20.33
C GLU A 173 -10.81 7.01 -19.65
N GLY A 174 -10.66 8.02 -18.79
CA GLY A 174 -11.76 8.61 -18.02
C GLY A 174 -12.18 7.84 -16.76
N ASN A 175 -11.62 6.65 -16.50
CA ASN A 175 -11.86 5.91 -15.27
C ASN A 175 -10.62 5.91 -14.37
N LEU A 176 -10.80 6.04 -13.05
CA LEU A 176 -9.76 6.00 -12.01
C LEU A 176 -8.60 7.01 -12.16
N VAL A 177 -8.52 7.73 -13.28
CA VAL A 177 -7.57 8.81 -13.54
C VAL A 177 -8.23 10.12 -13.11
N CYS A 178 -7.77 10.66 -11.98
CA CYS A 178 -8.04 12.04 -11.61
C CYS A 178 -6.77 12.86 -11.89
N GLY A 179 -6.75 13.50 -13.04
CA GLY A 179 -5.70 14.44 -13.42
C GLY A 179 -6.37 15.66 -14.00
N THR A 180 -6.09 16.83 -13.41
CA THR A 180 -6.29 18.07 -14.15
C THR A 180 -5.14 18.11 -15.15
N PRO A 181 -5.36 18.39 -16.45
CA PRO A 181 -4.25 18.72 -17.33
C PRO A 181 -3.38 19.77 -16.66
N ASP A 182 -2.05 19.66 -16.78
CA ASP A 182 -1.11 20.70 -16.37
C ASP A 182 -1.45 21.97 -17.15
N THR A 183 -2.39 22.72 -16.61
CA THR A 183 -2.69 24.06 -17.02
C THR A 183 -1.73 24.90 -16.21
N GLU A 184 -0.77 25.52 -16.90
CA GLU A 184 0.03 26.58 -16.28
C GLU A 184 -0.95 27.54 -15.62
N ILE A 185 -0.96 27.56 -14.28
CA ILE A 185 -1.75 28.54 -13.53
C ILE A 185 -1.01 29.87 -13.72
N GLU A 186 -1.20 30.51 -14.87
CA GLU A 186 -0.74 31.86 -15.11
C GLU A 186 -1.42 32.78 -14.06
N GLY A 187 -0.62 33.40 -13.21
CA GLY A 187 -1.06 34.60 -12.48
C GLY A 187 -1.50 34.43 -11.03
N ARG A 188 -1.16 33.34 -10.35
CA ARG A 188 -1.00 33.42 -8.88
C ARG A 188 0.49 33.36 -8.57
N SER A 189 1.07 34.55 -8.35
CA SER A 189 2.29 34.65 -7.55
C SER A 189 2.01 33.86 -6.28
N ALA A 190 2.56 32.65 -6.20
CA ALA A 190 2.72 32.00 -4.92
C ALA A 190 3.51 33.03 -4.11
N GLN A 191 2.87 33.69 -3.15
CA GLN A 191 3.65 34.25 -2.06
C GLN A 191 4.35 33.03 -1.50
N GLU A 192 5.66 32.95 -1.71
CA GLU A 192 6.52 31.99 -1.05
C GLU A 192 6.26 32.17 0.45
N GLY A 193 5.33 31.38 0.97
CA GLY A 193 5.17 31.23 2.40
C GLY A 193 6.53 30.76 2.89
N VAL A 194 7.03 31.36 3.96
CA VAL A 194 8.26 30.90 4.60
C VAL A 194 7.99 29.47 5.08
N ILE A 195 8.34 28.49 4.24
CA ILE A 195 8.32 27.08 4.62
C ILE A 195 9.44 26.96 5.65
N ALA A 196 9.11 26.52 6.87
CA ALA A 196 10.12 26.27 7.87
C ALA A 196 10.96 25.07 7.42
N TYR A 197 12.07 25.35 6.75
CA TYR A 197 12.98 24.33 6.24
C TYR A 197 13.66 23.60 7.40
N SER A 198 13.31 22.34 7.61
CA SER A 198 14.13 21.42 8.40
C SER A 198 14.98 20.62 7.43
N SER A 199 16.15 21.14 7.05
CA SER A 199 17.10 20.40 6.22
C SER A 199 17.81 19.34 7.06
N SER A 200 17.50 18.06 6.84
CA SER A 200 18.41 16.97 7.17
C SER A 200 18.91 16.34 5.87
N ALA A 201 20.21 16.50 5.60
CA ALA A 201 20.94 15.77 4.55
C ALA A 201 20.48 15.95 3.08
N GLY A 202 19.96 17.12 2.69
CA GLY A 202 19.69 17.46 1.29
C GLY A 202 18.31 17.08 0.76
N CYS A 203 17.47 16.43 1.58
CA CYS A 203 16.05 16.23 1.26
C CYS A 203 15.22 17.40 1.79
N ASN A 204 14.23 17.84 1.00
CA ASN A 204 13.21 18.77 1.46
C ASN A 204 12.12 18.01 2.21
N ILE A 205 11.79 18.45 3.42
CA ILE A 205 10.66 17.92 4.18
C ILE A 205 9.47 18.84 3.94
N VAL A 206 8.37 18.27 3.48
CA VAL A 206 7.10 18.98 3.28
C VAL A 206 6.10 18.48 4.31
N GLU A 207 5.60 19.37 5.15
CA GLU A 207 4.46 19.09 6.02
C GLU A 207 3.17 19.44 5.27
N VAL A 208 2.25 18.48 5.18
CA VAL A 208 0.98 18.63 4.47
C VAL A 208 -0.16 18.45 5.45
N ASN A 209 -1.15 19.34 5.38
CA ASN A 209 -2.45 19.16 6.02
C ASN A 209 -3.44 18.64 4.99
N VAL A 210 -4.14 17.57 5.34
CA VAL A 210 -5.07 16.88 4.46
C VAL A 210 -6.40 16.77 5.19
N ASP A 211 -7.47 17.09 4.48
CA ASP A 211 -8.83 16.81 4.90
C ASP A 211 -9.49 15.82 3.95
N CYS A 212 -10.52 15.15 4.44
CA CYS A 212 -11.42 14.36 3.61
C CYS A 212 -12.82 14.95 3.75
N ASP A 213 -13.47 15.18 2.62
CA ASP A 213 -14.85 15.64 2.61
C ASP A 213 -15.84 14.49 2.94
N THR A 214 -17.12 14.83 2.97
CA THR A 214 -18.19 13.86 3.25
C THR A 214 -18.27 12.76 2.20
N GLU A 215 -17.94 13.02 0.93
CA GLU A 215 -17.98 12.01 -0.12
C GLU A 215 -16.88 10.97 0.10
N TYR A 216 -15.65 11.43 0.36
CA TYR A 216 -14.53 10.56 0.69
C TYR A 216 -14.81 9.74 1.95
N TRP A 217 -15.33 10.38 3.00
CA TRP A 217 -15.75 9.68 4.21
C TRP A 217 -16.83 8.63 3.92
N ASN A 218 -17.80 8.96 3.07
CA ASN A 218 -18.83 8.03 2.66
C ASN A 218 -18.26 6.87 1.84
N ASP A 219 -17.20 7.03 1.07
CA ASP A 219 -16.61 5.93 0.32
C ASP A 219 -15.73 5.02 1.21
N TYR A 220 -14.92 5.60 2.11
CA TYR A 220 -13.89 4.87 2.86
C TYR A 220 -14.19 4.63 4.35
N ASN A 221 -15.04 5.44 4.99
CA ASN A 221 -15.39 5.40 6.41
C ASN A 221 -14.14 5.28 7.31
N ASP A 222 -14.08 4.31 8.23
CA ASP A 222 -12.95 4.10 9.14
C ASP A 222 -11.61 3.85 8.42
N ALA A 223 -11.64 3.45 7.14
CA ALA A 223 -10.44 3.28 6.34
C ALA A 223 -9.91 4.59 5.75
N SER A 224 -10.59 5.73 5.94
CA SER A 224 -10.21 7.02 5.33
C SER A 224 -8.78 7.42 5.69
N PHE A 225 -8.38 7.32 6.96
CA PHE A 225 -7.01 7.62 7.38
C PHE A 225 -5.99 6.68 6.73
N THR A 226 -6.28 5.38 6.71
CA THR A 226 -5.41 4.38 6.08
C THR A 226 -5.28 4.62 4.59
N ARG A 227 -6.38 4.95 3.90
CA ARG A 227 -6.38 5.26 2.47
C ARG A 227 -5.57 6.52 2.18
N MET A 228 -5.76 7.59 2.96
CA MET A 228 -4.94 8.81 2.84
C MET A 228 -3.44 8.48 2.98
N LEU A 229 -3.05 7.75 4.02
CA LEU A 229 -1.65 7.32 4.18
C LEU A 229 -1.17 6.47 2.99
N ALA A 230 -2.04 5.65 2.43
CA ALA A 230 -1.72 4.82 1.28
C ALA A 230 -1.44 5.64 0.02
N GLU A 231 -2.25 6.67 -0.25
CA GLU A 231 -2.03 7.61 -1.35
C GLU A 231 -0.71 8.39 -1.16
N PHE A 232 -0.41 8.86 0.06
CA PHE A 232 0.87 9.55 0.32
C PHE A 232 2.07 8.62 0.22
N ASN A 233 1.95 7.34 0.59
CA ASN A 233 3.02 6.35 0.39
C ASN A 233 3.31 6.15 -1.10
N MET A 234 2.28 6.22 -1.96
CA MET A 234 2.43 6.19 -3.41
C MET A 234 3.07 7.45 -3.97
N ILE A 235 2.61 8.63 -3.53
CA ILE A 235 3.14 9.92 -3.98
C ILE A 235 4.61 10.08 -3.59
N GLN A 236 4.99 9.71 -2.37
CA GLN A 236 6.37 9.83 -1.90
C GLN A 236 7.35 9.01 -2.74
N ASP A 237 6.93 7.89 -3.32
CA ASP A 237 7.77 7.08 -4.21
C ASP A 237 8.27 7.89 -5.42
N VAL A 238 7.44 8.80 -5.94
CA VAL A 238 7.79 9.66 -7.08
C VAL A 238 8.87 10.68 -6.73
N TYR A 239 8.87 11.18 -5.48
CA TYR A 239 9.78 12.25 -5.04
C TYR A 239 11.02 11.73 -4.30
N GLU A 240 11.07 10.46 -3.89
CA GLU A 240 12.27 9.86 -3.28
C GLU A 240 13.38 9.55 -4.29
N ASP A 241 13.08 9.61 -5.60
CA ASP A 241 14.01 9.30 -6.70
C ASP A 241 14.71 10.50 -7.34
N GLU A 242 14.34 11.71 -6.92
CA GLU A 242 14.99 12.97 -7.34
C GLU A 242 15.97 13.49 -6.27
#